data_AF-A0A955P7Q4-F1
#
_entry.id   AF-A0A955P7Q4-F1
#
_cell.length_a   1.000
_cell.length_b   1.000
_cell.length_c   1.000
_cell.angle_alpha   90.00
_cell.angle_beta   90.00
_cell.angle_gamma   90.00
#
_symmetry.space_group_name_H-M   'P 1'
#
loop_
_entity.id
_entity.type
_entity.pdbx_description
1 polymer ?
#
loop_
_entity_poly.entity_id
_entity_poly.type
_entity_poly.pdbx_seq_one_letter_code
_entity_poly.pdbx_strand_id
1 'polypeptide(L)' 'DLIVCEDGSDDAYTNSLVGVTPKGEVYRFGQGHAAVELAGCTFSPDGSTLFFNVQERGWTMAVTGPWQERAKPS' A
#
# COMPACT_ATOMS: atom_id res chain seq x y z
N ASP A 1 3.09 -1.94 -11.86
CA ASP A 1 3.90 -1.31 -10.81
C ASP A 1 4.14 -2.31 -9.71
N LEU A 2 5.25 -2.19 -8.99
CA LEU A 2 5.53 -2.98 -7.78
C LEU A 2 4.91 -2.23 -6.59
N ILE A 3 4.13 -2.93 -5.77
CA ILE A 3 3.60 -2.36 -4.53
C ILE A 3 4.49 -2.75 -3.37
N VAL A 4 4.78 -1.78 -2.50
CA VAL A 4 5.68 -1.91 -1.34
C VAL A 4 4.97 -1.33 -0.12
N CYS A 5 5.22 -1.92 1.04
CA CYS A 5 4.85 -1.33 2.33
C CYS A 5 6.09 -0.68 2.96
N GLU A 6 5.94 0.55 3.44
CA GLU A 6 6.97 1.19 4.27
C GLU A 6 6.93 0.62 5.70
N ASP A 7 8.12 0.52 6.31
CA ASP A 7 8.32 0.17 7.71
C ASP A 7 9.28 1.20 8.34
N GLY A 8 8.71 2.35 8.70
CA GLY A 8 9.38 3.45 9.39
C GLY A 8 9.26 3.30 10.89
N SER A 9 10.36 3.55 11.61
CA SER A 9 10.52 3.24 13.03
C SER A 9 10.28 4.40 14.00
N ASP A 10 9.86 5.58 13.52
CA ASP A 10 9.57 6.73 14.38
C ASP A 10 8.09 6.75 14.76
N ASP A 11 7.77 6.99 16.04
CA ASP A 11 6.40 7.06 16.58
C ASP A 11 5.54 8.19 15.95
N ALA A 12 6.18 9.14 15.24
CA ALA A 12 5.50 10.19 14.48
C ALA A 12 5.29 9.81 12.99
N TYR A 13 5.84 8.68 12.54
CA TYR A 13 5.80 8.24 11.17
C TYR A 13 4.53 7.42 10.91
N THR A 14 3.85 7.76 9.81
CA THR A 14 2.70 6.99 9.31
C THR A 14 3.19 6.22 8.10
N ASN A 15 3.19 4.90 8.20
CA ASN A 15 3.65 4.03 7.12
C ASN A 15 2.70 4.07 5.93
N SER A 16 3.26 3.91 4.74
CA SER A 16 2.53 4.09 3.50
C SER A 16 2.57 2.85 2.62
N LEU A 17 1.57 2.75 1.75
CA LEU A 17 1.62 1.91 0.57
C LEU A 17 2.17 2.75 -0.58
N VAL A 18 3.27 2.26 -1.17
CA VAL A 18 4.03 2.92 -2.21
C VAL A 18 4.04 2.05 -3.47
N GLY A 19 3.84 2.69 -4.61
CA GLY A 19 3.99 2.08 -5.92
C GLY A 19 5.34 2.48 -6.52
N VAL A 20 6.01 1.53 -7.15
CA VAL A 20 7.22 1.73 -7.94
C VAL A 20 6.92 1.39 -9.40
N THR A 21 7.08 2.35 -10.30
CA THR A 21 6.85 2.12 -11.74
C THR A 21 7.96 1.25 -12.33
N PRO A 22 7.76 0.64 -13.51
CA PRO A 22 8.84 -0.08 -14.21
C PRO A 22 10.08 0.78 -14.52
N LYS A 23 9.94 2.12 -14.48
CA LYS A 23 11.05 3.07 -14.65
C LYS A 23 11.74 3.43 -13.33
N GLY A 24 11.26 2.91 -12.20
CA GLY A 24 11.78 3.21 -10.87
C GLY A 24 11.20 4.46 -10.22
N GLU A 25 10.16 5.07 -10.79
CA GLU A 25 9.51 6.24 -10.18
C GLU A 25 8.65 5.79 -8.99
N VAL A 26 8.71 6.53 -7.89
CA VAL A 26 8.00 6.20 -6.64
C VAL A 26 6.80 7.13 -6.48
N TYR A 27 5.64 6.57 -6.14
CA TYR A 27 4.44 7.34 -5.80
C TYR A 27 3.71 6.71 -4.61
N ARG A 28 3.23 7.57 -3.69
CA ARG A 28 2.41 7.15 -2.55
C ARG A 28 0.95 7.10 -2.98
N PHE A 29 0.23 6.05 -2.60
CA PHE A 29 -1.20 5.92 -2.94
C PHE A 29 -2.09 5.45 -1.77
N GLY A 30 -1.47 5.05 -0.65
CA GLY A 30 -2.18 4.77 0.61
C GLY A 30 -1.31 5.14 1.79
N GLN A 31 -1.94 5.50 2.91
CA GLN A 31 -1.26 5.84 4.16
C GLN A 31 -2.04 5.25 5.33
N GLY A 32 -1.32 4.64 6.26
CA GLY A 32 -1.88 4.16 7.52
C GLY A 32 -2.42 5.33 8.35
N HIS A 33 -3.49 5.07 9.10
CA HIS A 33 -3.97 6.02 10.09
C HIS A 33 -3.25 5.77 11.42
N ALA A 34 -2.60 6.80 11.97
CA ALA A 34 -1.70 6.73 13.14
C ALA A 34 -0.39 5.94 12.89
N ALA A 35 0.46 5.85 13.91
CA ALA A 35 1.71 5.10 13.88
C ALA A 35 1.41 3.58 13.90
N VAL A 36 1.18 3.02 12.72
CA VAL A 36 0.98 1.58 12.48
C VAL A 36 1.89 1.11 11.36
N GLU A 37 2.39 -0.12 11.46
CA GLU A 37 3.13 -0.83 10.43
C GLU A 37 2.15 -1.45 9.42
N LEU A 38 2.31 -1.07 8.16
CA LEU A 38 1.66 -1.75 7.05
C LEU A 38 2.61 -2.84 6.56
N ALA A 39 2.11 -4.05 6.39
CA ALA A 39 2.97 -5.19 6.04
C ALA A 39 2.30 -6.11 5.01
N GLY A 40 3.13 -6.81 4.24
CA GLY A 40 2.71 -7.91 3.37
C GLY A 40 1.53 -7.60 2.47
N CYS A 41 1.77 -6.92 1.34
CA CYS A 41 0.73 -6.62 0.37
C CYS A 41 0.71 -7.60 -0.81
N THR A 42 -0.48 -7.91 -1.31
CA THR A 42 -0.66 -8.70 -2.55
C THR A 42 -2.02 -8.43 -3.18
N PHE A 43 -2.11 -8.55 -4.50
CA PHE A 43 -3.38 -8.51 -5.20
C PHE A 43 -4.01 -9.91 -5.29
N SER A 44 -5.34 -9.96 -5.33
CA SER A 44 -6.07 -11.14 -5.78
C SER A 44 -5.63 -11.54 -7.20
N PRO A 45 -5.79 -12.82 -7.61
CA PRO A 45 -5.38 -13.27 -8.94
C PRO A 45 -6.02 -12.51 -10.11
N ASP A 46 -7.23 -11.98 -9.92
CA ASP A 46 -7.95 -11.16 -10.90
C ASP A 46 -7.61 -9.66 -10.81
N GLY A 47 -6.77 -9.26 -9.84
CA GLY A 47 -6.36 -7.87 -9.61
C GLY A 47 -7.46 -6.95 -9.07
N SER A 48 -8.62 -7.47 -8.67
CA SER A 48 -9.75 -6.67 -8.20
C SER A 48 -9.60 -6.20 -6.74
N THR A 49 -8.82 -6.90 -5.94
CA THR A 49 -8.67 -6.66 -4.50
C THR A 49 -7.20 -6.60 -4.10
N LEU A 50 -6.82 -5.54 -3.40
CA LEU A 50 -5.54 -5.47 -2.69
C LEU A 50 -5.75 -5.96 -1.25
N PHE A 51 -4.90 -6.90 -0.83
CA PHE A 51 -4.76 -7.31 0.56
C PHE A 51 -3.48 -6.74 1.14
N PHE A 52 -3.54 -6.31 2.40
CA PHE A 52 -2.36 -5.95 3.20
C PHE A 52 -2.68 -6.07 4.68
N ASN A 53 -1.66 -6.14 5.52
CA ASN A 53 -1.80 -6.29 6.97
C ASN A 53 -1.52 -4.97 7.69
N VAL A 54 -2.21 -4.76 8.81
CA VAL A 54 -1.85 -3.81 9.86
C VAL A 54 -1.27 -4.64 11.00
N GLN A 55 0.06 -4.66 11.09
CA GLN A 55 0.78 -5.73 11.78
C GLN A 55 0.53 -5.73 13.29
N GLU A 56 0.66 -4.58 13.96
CA GLU A 56 0.50 -4.47 15.42
C GLU A 56 -0.92 -4.79 15.89
N ARG A 57 -1.90 -4.62 14.99
CA ARG A 57 -3.30 -4.93 15.26
C ARG A 57 -3.69 -6.36 14.88
N GLY A 58 -2.84 -7.08 14.14
CA GLY A 58 -3.14 -8.39 13.60
C GLY A 58 -4.32 -8.39 12.62
N TRP A 59 -4.53 -7.27 11.91
CA TRP A 59 -5.64 -7.13 10.96
C TRP A 59 -5.17 -7.38 9.53
N THR A 60 -6.02 -8.04 8.74
CA THR A 60 -5.88 -8.10 7.29
C THR A 60 -6.97 -7.27 6.65
N MET A 61 -6.55 -6.30 5.84
CA MET A 61 -7.42 -5.42 5.08
C MET A 61 -7.66 -6.00 3.69
N ALA A 62 -8.88 -5.85 3.16
CA ALA A 62 -9.23 -6.16 1.79
C ALA A 62 -9.84 -4.90 1.16
N VAL A 63 -9.17 -4.36 0.14
CA VAL A 63 -9.57 -3.10 -0.51
C VAL A 63 -9.85 -3.34 -1.98
N THR A 64 -11.08 -3.08 -2.39
CA THR A 64 -11.50 -3.09 -3.80
C THR A 64 -11.39 -1.71 -4.41
N GLY A 65 -11.12 -1.62 -5.71
CA GLY A 65 -11.08 -0.34 -6.41
C GLY A 65 -10.89 -0.53 -7.91
N PRO A 66 -10.96 0.57 -8.69
CA PRO A 66 -10.67 0.56 -10.12
C PRO A 66 -9.15 0.50 -10.34
N TRP A 67 -8.46 -0.52 -9.83
CA TRP A 67 -6.99 -0.61 -9.82
C TRP A 67 -6.35 -0.59 -11.21
N GLN A 68 -7.11 -0.98 -12.24
CA GLN A 68 -6.69 -0.96 -13.64
C GLN A 68 -6.78 0.44 -14.27
N GLU A 69 -7.51 1.36 -13.64
CA GLU A 69 -7.66 2.73 -14.10
C GLU A 69 -6.59 3.59 -13.44
N ARG A 70 -5.43 3.68 -14.09
CA ARG A 70 -4.36 4.57 -13.63
C ARG A 70 -4.83 6.01 -13.83
N ALA A 71 -5.04 6.75 -12.74
CA ALA A 71 -5.20 8.19 -12.82
C ALA A 71 -3.94 8.75 -13.51
N LYS A 72 -4.12 9.54 -14.59
CA LYS A 72 -3.00 10.22 -15.23
C LYS A 72 -2.34 11.12 -14.18
N PRO A 73 -1.01 11.09 -14.03
CA PRO A 73 -0.33 12.06 -13.18
C PRO A 73 -0.71 13.47 -13.67
N SER A 74 -1.23 14.30 -12.77
CA SER A 74 -1.45 15.73 -12.99
C SER A 74 -0.12 16.47 -13.05
#